data_AF-A0A966DXM3-F1
#
_entry.id   AF-A0A966DXM3-F1
#
_cell.length_a   1.000
_cell.length_b   1.000
_cell.length_c   1.000
_cell.angle_alpha   90.00
_cell.angle_beta   90.00
_cell.angle_gamma   90.00
#
_symmetry.space_group_name_H-M   'P 1'
#
loop_
_entity.id
_entity.type
_entity.pdbx_description
1 polymer ?
#
loop_
_entity_poly.entity_id
_entity_poly.type
_entity_poly.pdbx_seq_one_letter_code
_entity_poly.pdbx_strand_id
1 'polypeptide(L)'
;MNRNIHTSYKRALDSDGNPILSLEGWKIWFDYALAQNSDTEFFIGIPWIDYPTDYADAEAYADMWYLFYNTMVLPAVDYLHALYPGVTIYTIPYGEGVIELRKMFEAGNLPDITNLEGPSDTSLFTDYKGHGGQLLKDLVEYIWIDAIYGVALETYDYDDSYQADLKARAKSIMDAHNPNYNGPNR
;
A
#
# COMPACT_ATOMS: atom_id res chain seq x y z
N MET A 1 -2.49 44.01 -9.11
CA MET A 1 -1.56 42.97 -9.59
C MET A 1 -2.21 41.61 -9.39
N ASN A 2 -2.88 41.10 -10.43
CA ASN A 2 -3.44 39.75 -10.43
C ASN A 2 -2.29 38.76 -10.63
N ARG A 3 -2.04 37.89 -9.65
CA ARG A 3 -1.20 36.71 -9.84
C ARG A 3 -2.10 35.59 -10.38
N ASN A 4 -2.13 35.46 -11.70
CA ASN A 4 -2.58 34.24 -12.36
C ASN A 4 -1.55 33.15 -12.03
N ILE A 5 -1.93 32.22 -11.15
CA ILE A 5 -1.16 31.00 -10.90
C ILE A 5 -1.73 29.91 -11.80
N HIS A 6 -1.39 29.97 -13.08
CA HIS A 6 -1.48 28.81 -13.97
C HIS A 6 -0.05 28.31 -14.18
N THR A 7 0.48 27.62 -13.18
CA THR A 7 1.61 26.72 -13.40
C THR A 7 1.01 25.44 -13.97
N SER A 8 1.08 25.28 -15.29
CA SER A 8 0.90 23.98 -15.91
C SER A 8 2.05 23.10 -15.46
N TYR A 9 1.82 22.28 -14.43
CA TYR A 9 2.72 21.16 -14.14
C TYR A 9 2.73 20.26 -15.38
N LYS A 10 3.77 20.35 -16.20
CA LYS A 10 4.06 19.31 -17.18
C LYS A 10 4.23 18.02 -16.39
N ARG A 11 3.38 17.03 -16.60
CA ARG A 11 3.57 15.69 -16.03
C ARG A 11 4.93 15.19 -16.52
N ALA A 12 5.82 14.84 -15.60
CA ALA A 12 7.02 14.10 -15.95
C ALA A 12 6.59 12.72 -16.43
N LEU A 13 7.07 12.31 -17.60
CA LEU A 13 6.80 11.00 -18.18
C LEU A 13 8.12 10.22 -18.32
N ASP A 14 8.08 8.90 -18.15
CA ASP A 14 9.21 8.00 -18.42
C ASP A 14 9.44 7.81 -19.93
N SER A 15 10.40 6.95 -20.30
CA SER A 15 10.71 6.65 -21.71
C SER A 15 9.56 5.98 -22.46
N ASP A 16 8.63 5.36 -21.74
CA ASP A 16 7.48 4.65 -22.29
C ASP A 16 6.20 5.52 -22.26
N GLY A 17 6.30 6.74 -21.75
CA GLY A 17 5.21 7.71 -21.69
C GLY A 17 4.32 7.58 -20.44
N ASN A 18 4.71 6.79 -19.44
CA ASN A 18 3.98 6.66 -18.19
C ASN A 18 4.26 7.85 -17.26
N PRO A 19 3.29 8.29 -16.45
CA PRO A 19 3.53 9.30 -15.43
C PRO A 19 4.62 8.89 -14.44
N ILE A 20 5.54 9.80 -14.13
CA ILE A 20 6.56 9.61 -13.09
C ILE A 20 6.05 10.21 -11.78
N LEU A 21 6.23 9.49 -10.67
CA LEU A 21 6.01 10.03 -9.32
C LEU A 21 7.03 11.12 -9.00
N SER A 22 6.55 12.28 -8.55
CA SER A 22 7.46 13.29 -8.02
C SER A 22 8.06 12.82 -6.70
N LEU A 23 9.39 12.81 -6.64
CA LEU A 23 10.13 12.41 -5.43
C LEU A 23 10.44 13.59 -4.50
N GLU A 24 10.04 14.80 -4.88
CA GLU A 24 10.39 16.04 -4.16
C GLU A 24 9.99 15.96 -2.68
N GLY A 25 8.76 15.48 -2.40
CA GLY A 25 8.28 15.30 -1.04
C GLY A 25 9.11 14.29 -0.25
N TRP A 26 9.39 13.12 -0.83
CA TRP A 26 10.20 12.09 -0.16
C TRP A 26 11.61 12.59 0.14
N LYS A 27 12.26 13.24 -0.83
CA LYS A 27 13.61 13.79 -0.65
C LYS A 27 13.68 14.81 0.48
N ILE A 28 12.71 15.74 0.55
CA ILE A 28 12.66 16.75 1.62
C ILE A 28 12.61 16.07 3.00
N TRP A 29 11.77 15.05 3.16
CA TRP A 29 11.64 14.34 4.43
C TRP A 29 12.85 13.46 4.74
N PHE A 30 13.42 12.79 3.74
CA PHE A 30 14.60 11.94 3.92
C PHE A 30 15.81 12.79 4.32
N ASP A 31 16.08 13.87 3.60
CA ASP A 31 17.17 14.80 3.90
C ASP A 31 17.04 15.37 5.31
N TYR A 32 15.83 15.79 5.69
CA TYR A 32 15.57 16.32 7.02
C TYR A 32 15.82 15.27 8.11
N ALA A 33 15.24 14.07 7.97
CA ALA A 33 15.34 13.02 8.98
C ALA A 33 16.77 12.48 9.12
N LEU A 34 17.49 12.29 8.02
CA LEU A 34 18.90 11.88 8.04
C LEU A 34 19.80 12.95 8.68
N ALA A 35 19.47 14.24 8.54
CA ALA A 35 20.17 15.30 9.25
C ALA A 35 19.91 15.29 10.77
N GLN A 36 18.77 14.74 11.23
CA GLN A 36 18.49 14.57 12.66
C GLN A 36 19.08 13.27 13.22
N ASN A 37 19.04 12.19 12.44
CA ASN A 37 19.54 10.88 12.79
C ASN A 37 19.98 10.14 11.51
N SER A 38 21.29 9.91 11.36
CA SER A 38 21.88 9.23 10.20
C SER A 38 21.45 7.77 10.06
N ASP A 39 20.97 7.16 11.15
CA ASP A 39 20.56 5.75 11.19
C ASP A 39 19.06 5.59 10.88
N THR A 40 18.39 6.66 10.40
CA THR A 40 16.97 6.61 10.07
C THR A 40 16.74 5.71 8.85
N GLU A 41 15.79 4.79 8.99
CA GLU A 41 15.28 3.96 7.91
C GLU A 41 13.92 4.48 7.44
N PHE A 42 13.59 4.25 6.17
CA PHE A 42 12.37 4.75 5.57
C PHE A 42 11.58 3.62 4.93
N PHE A 43 10.28 3.59 5.20
CA PHE A 43 9.34 2.85 4.38
C PHE A 43 8.45 3.79 3.58
N ILE A 44 8.01 3.31 2.42
CA ILE A 44 6.96 3.93 1.62
C ILE A 44 5.75 2.99 1.66
N GLY A 45 4.76 3.37 2.46
CA GLY A 45 3.50 2.64 2.56
C GLY A 45 2.65 2.88 1.32
N ILE A 46 2.25 1.81 0.63
CA ILE A 46 1.48 1.89 -0.61
C ILE A 46 0.01 1.54 -0.33
N PRO A 47 -0.89 2.53 -0.32
CA PRO A 47 -2.32 2.27 -0.18
C PRO A 47 -2.90 1.59 -1.41
N TRP A 48 -4.13 1.14 -1.26
CA TRP A 48 -5.00 0.74 -2.36
C TRP A 48 -5.45 1.95 -3.20
N ILE A 49 -6.04 1.69 -4.37
CA ILE A 49 -6.48 2.75 -5.29
C ILE A 49 -7.80 3.38 -4.83
N ASP A 50 -7.93 4.69 -4.98
CA ASP A 50 -9.17 5.43 -4.69
C ASP A 50 -10.36 4.94 -5.53
N TYR A 51 -11.57 5.21 -5.02
CA TYR A 51 -12.84 4.94 -5.70
C TYR A 51 -13.02 3.47 -6.10
N PRO A 52 -12.88 2.52 -5.15
CA PRO A 52 -12.91 1.10 -5.45
C PRO A 52 -14.24 0.65 -6.08
N THR A 53 -15.35 1.34 -5.80
CA THR A 53 -16.67 1.01 -6.36
C THR A 53 -16.85 1.45 -7.82
N ASP A 54 -15.92 2.20 -8.41
CA ASP A 54 -15.94 2.55 -9.85
C ASP A 54 -15.48 1.40 -10.75
N TYR A 55 -14.86 0.37 -10.19
CA TYR A 55 -14.29 -0.77 -10.94
C TYR A 55 -15.31 -1.90 -11.03
N ALA A 56 -15.39 -2.53 -12.21
CA ALA A 56 -16.38 -3.55 -12.51
C ALA A 56 -16.30 -4.78 -11.58
N ASP A 57 -15.07 -5.19 -11.22
CA ASP A 57 -14.78 -6.38 -10.43
C ASP A 57 -13.42 -6.26 -9.73
N ALA A 58 -13.06 -7.29 -8.96
CA ALA A 58 -11.81 -7.37 -8.22
C ALA A 58 -10.59 -7.43 -9.14
N GLU A 59 -10.71 -8.01 -10.33
CA GLU A 59 -9.61 -8.15 -11.30
C GLU A 59 -9.24 -6.79 -11.88
N ALA A 60 -10.23 -6.03 -12.39
CA ALA A 60 -10.01 -4.70 -12.92
C ALA A 60 -9.42 -3.73 -11.87
N TYR A 61 -9.82 -3.88 -10.62
CA TYR A 61 -9.27 -3.09 -9.51
C TYR A 61 -7.82 -3.48 -9.19
N ALA A 62 -7.53 -4.78 -9.13
CA ALA A 62 -6.20 -5.31 -8.88
C ALA A 62 -5.22 -4.89 -9.99
N ASP A 63 -5.63 -4.99 -11.25
CA ASP A 63 -4.81 -4.61 -12.41
C ASP A 63 -4.36 -3.15 -12.32
N MET A 64 -5.25 -2.24 -11.91
CA MET A 64 -4.90 -0.83 -11.74
C MET A 64 -3.90 -0.63 -10.60
N TRP A 65 -4.07 -1.34 -9.48
CA TRP A 65 -3.10 -1.26 -8.38
C TRP A 65 -1.73 -1.81 -8.78
N TYR A 66 -1.67 -2.98 -9.42
CA TYR A 66 -0.41 -3.58 -9.89
C TYR A 66 0.25 -2.73 -10.96
N LEU A 67 -0.51 -2.11 -11.87
CA LEU A 67 0.03 -1.18 -12.85
C LEU A 67 0.67 0.02 -12.17
N PHE A 68 -0.02 0.65 -11.20
CA PHE A 68 0.53 1.75 -10.41
C PHE A 68 1.79 1.35 -9.64
N TYR A 69 1.73 0.22 -8.93
CA TYR A 69 2.83 -0.26 -8.12
C TYR A 69 4.08 -0.55 -8.96
N ASN A 70 3.93 -1.33 -10.02
CA ASN A 70 5.06 -1.80 -10.82
C ASN A 70 5.65 -0.74 -11.74
N THR A 71 4.83 0.17 -12.30
CA THR A 71 5.32 1.15 -13.29
C THR A 71 5.64 2.52 -12.70
N MET A 72 5.10 2.84 -11.52
CA MET A 72 5.33 4.14 -10.90
C MET A 72 6.07 4.04 -9.57
N VAL A 73 5.64 3.17 -8.66
CA VAL A 73 6.22 3.09 -7.31
C VAL A 73 7.60 2.44 -7.34
N LEU A 74 7.74 1.23 -7.89
CA LEU A 74 9.02 0.52 -7.86
C LEU A 74 10.16 1.30 -8.54
N PRO A 75 9.98 1.89 -9.75
CA PRO A 75 11.03 2.72 -10.35
C PRO A 75 11.36 3.98 -9.54
N ALA A 76 10.38 4.55 -8.85
CA ALA A 76 10.59 5.69 -7.97
C ALA A 76 11.44 5.31 -6.74
N VAL A 77 11.22 4.11 -6.19
CA VAL A 77 12.04 3.55 -5.09
C VAL A 77 13.46 3.23 -5.56
N ASP A 78 13.62 2.62 -6.74
CA ASP A 78 14.95 2.37 -7.34
C ASP A 78 15.76 3.66 -7.48
N TYR A 79 15.10 4.75 -7.90
CA TYR A 79 15.75 6.04 -8.00
C TYR A 79 16.13 6.61 -6.63
N LEU A 80 15.30 6.40 -5.59
CA LEU A 80 15.64 6.77 -4.23
C LEU A 80 16.84 5.96 -3.70
N HIS A 81 16.90 4.65 -3.95
CA HIS A 81 18.07 3.83 -3.60
C HIS A 81 19.36 4.38 -4.23
N ALA A 82 19.30 4.81 -5.49
CA ALA A 82 20.44 5.40 -6.18
C ALA A 82 20.85 6.76 -5.61
N LEU A 83 19.89 7.57 -5.15
CA LEU A 83 20.14 8.89 -4.55
C LEU A 83 20.68 8.82 -3.12
N TYR A 84 20.28 7.80 -2.36
CA TYR A 84 20.58 7.65 -0.93
C TYR A 84 21.34 6.34 -0.68
N PRO A 85 22.57 6.20 -1.21
CA PRO A 85 23.32 4.97 -1.06
C PRO A 85 23.61 4.67 0.41
N GLY A 86 23.32 3.44 0.84
CA GLY A 86 23.52 2.98 2.22
C GLY A 86 22.38 3.32 3.20
N VAL A 87 21.32 3.99 2.74
CA VAL A 87 20.11 4.23 3.54
C VAL A 87 19.09 3.12 3.27
N THR A 88 18.55 2.53 4.33
CA THR A 88 17.46 1.54 4.22
C THR A 88 16.19 2.24 3.74
N ILE A 89 15.72 1.90 2.54
CA ILE A 89 14.48 2.39 1.96
C ILE A 89 13.71 1.18 1.42
N TYR A 90 12.46 1.01 1.81
CA TYR A 90 11.66 -0.15 1.41
C TYR A 90 10.19 0.22 1.21
N THR A 91 9.37 -0.70 0.68
CA THR A 91 7.93 -0.51 0.51
C THR A 91 7.14 -1.42 1.43
N ILE A 92 5.94 -0.96 1.80
CA ILE A 92 4.96 -1.79 2.50
C ILE A 92 3.70 -1.82 1.65
N PRO A 93 3.41 -2.92 0.92
CA PRO A 93 2.33 -3.01 -0.06
C PRO A 93 0.97 -3.28 0.60
N TYR A 94 0.61 -2.52 1.64
CA TYR A 94 -0.61 -2.80 2.41
C TYR A 94 -1.91 -2.65 1.58
N GLY A 95 -1.85 -1.95 0.44
CA GLY A 95 -2.90 -1.91 -0.57
C GLY A 95 -3.27 -3.27 -1.16
N GLU A 96 -2.34 -4.24 -1.20
CA GLU A 96 -2.64 -5.61 -1.66
C GLU A 96 -3.65 -6.32 -0.74
N GLY A 97 -3.76 -5.91 0.52
CA GLY A 97 -4.79 -6.43 1.42
C GLY A 97 -6.20 -6.20 0.87
N VAL A 98 -6.44 -5.08 0.19
CA VAL A 98 -7.73 -4.80 -0.46
C VAL A 98 -7.95 -5.70 -1.66
N ILE A 99 -6.91 -5.96 -2.45
CA ILE A 99 -6.99 -6.83 -3.62
C ILE A 99 -7.44 -8.23 -3.19
N GLU A 100 -6.83 -8.77 -2.14
CA GLU A 100 -7.17 -10.09 -1.61
C GLU A 100 -8.60 -10.12 -1.06
N LEU A 101 -8.96 -9.16 -0.19
CA LEU A 101 -10.29 -9.13 0.41
C LEU A 101 -11.40 -8.87 -0.61
N ARG A 102 -11.17 -8.05 -1.64
CA ARG A 102 -12.18 -7.82 -2.68
C ARG A 102 -12.43 -9.08 -3.51
N LYS A 103 -11.37 -9.84 -3.85
CA LYS A 103 -11.53 -11.16 -4.51
C LYS A 103 -12.33 -12.12 -3.64
N MET A 104 -12.05 -12.16 -2.34
CA MET A 104 -12.79 -12.99 -1.40
C MET A 104 -14.25 -12.54 -1.25
N PHE A 105 -14.52 -11.24 -1.18
CA PHE A 105 -15.86 -10.66 -1.12
C PHE A 105 -16.70 -11.08 -2.34
N GLU A 106 -16.17 -10.87 -3.54
CA GLU A 106 -16.88 -11.20 -4.79
C GLU A 106 -17.07 -12.72 -4.97
N ALA A 107 -16.18 -13.54 -4.40
CA ALA A 107 -16.32 -14.99 -4.34
C ALA A 107 -17.28 -15.48 -3.23
N GLY A 108 -17.82 -14.59 -2.38
CA GLY A 108 -18.69 -14.96 -1.26
C GLY A 108 -17.96 -15.61 -0.08
N ASN A 109 -16.64 -15.41 0.04
CA ASN A 109 -15.77 -16.01 1.06
C ASN A 109 -15.47 -15.07 2.24
N LEU A 110 -16.23 -13.98 2.40
CA LEU A 110 -16.17 -13.07 3.55
C LEU A 110 -17.55 -13.00 4.22
N PRO A 111 -17.93 -13.99 5.04
CA PRO A 111 -19.26 -14.06 5.64
C PRO A 111 -19.57 -12.89 6.60
N ASP A 112 -18.53 -12.29 7.17
CA ASP A 112 -18.63 -11.12 8.07
C ASP A 112 -18.86 -9.80 7.29
N ILE A 113 -18.68 -9.80 5.96
CA ILE A 113 -18.79 -8.61 5.10
C ILE A 113 -19.93 -8.78 4.11
N THR A 114 -20.97 -7.97 4.26
CA THR A 114 -22.17 -8.04 3.41
C THR A 114 -22.21 -7.00 2.30
N ASN A 115 -21.38 -5.96 2.39
CA ASN A 115 -21.36 -4.88 1.41
C ASN A 115 -19.94 -4.57 0.95
N LEU A 116 -19.78 -4.11 -0.29
CA LEU A 116 -18.51 -3.55 -0.74
C LEU A 116 -18.25 -2.20 -0.07
N GLU A 117 -19.29 -1.37 0.05
CA GLU A 117 -19.25 -0.02 0.65
C GLU A 117 -20.41 0.13 1.65
N GLY A 118 -20.16 0.71 2.84
CA GLY A 118 -21.20 0.97 3.86
C GLY A 118 -20.66 1.08 5.29
N PRO A 119 -21.39 0.63 6.32
CA PRO A 119 -20.92 0.69 7.70
C PRO A 119 -19.62 -0.10 7.93
N SER A 120 -18.69 0.46 8.74
CA SER A 120 -17.35 -0.10 9.00
C SER A 120 -17.32 -1.57 9.39
N ASP A 121 -18.33 -2.04 10.14
CA ASP A 121 -18.34 -3.39 10.70
C ASP A 121 -18.79 -4.45 9.69
N THR A 122 -19.42 -4.04 8.58
CA THR A 122 -20.08 -4.96 7.62
C THR A 122 -19.67 -4.73 6.17
N SER A 123 -18.69 -3.86 5.95
CA SER A 123 -18.28 -3.40 4.63
C SER A 123 -16.78 -3.39 4.46
N LEU A 124 -16.30 -3.68 3.24
CA LEU A 124 -14.88 -3.56 2.92
C LEU A 124 -14.41 -2.08 2.94
N PHE A 125 -15.26 -1.18 2.46
CA PHE A 125 -15.05 0.27 2.47
C PHE A 125 -16.15 1.01 3.22
N THR A 126 -15.80 2.13 3.87
CA THR A 126 -16.74 2.97 4.61
C THR A 126 -17.39 4.06 3.78
N ASP A 127 -16.79 4.40 2.66
CA ASP A 127 -17.27 5.44 1.75
C ASP A 127 -16.73 5.25 0.33
N TYR A 128 -17.29 6.06 -0.57
CA TYR A 128 -16.91 6.11 -1.98
C TYR A 128 -15.41 6.37 -2.20
N LYS A 129 -14.74 7.11 -1.32
CA LYS A 129 -13.30 7.37 -1.46
C LYS A 129 -12.50 6.06 -1.34
N GLY A 130 -12.98 5.14 -0.50
CA GLY A 130 -12.35 3.86 -0.25
C GLY A 130 -11.70 3.77 1.12
N HIS A 131 -12.10 4.57 2.11
CA HIS A 131 -11.60 4.36 3.47
C HIS A 131 -11.97 2.96 3.96
N GLY A 132 -11.05 2.28 4.66
CA GLY A 132 -11.26 0.87 5.00
C GLY A 132 -12.26 0.64 6.13
N GLY A 133 -13.08 -0.39 5.97
CA GLY A 133 -13.85 -1.00 7.07
C GLY A 133 -12.93 -1.70 8.07
N GLN A 134 -13.51 -2.26 9.14
CA GLN A 134 -12.74 -2.80 10.25
C GLN A 134 -11.89 -4.02 9.85
N LEU A 135 -12.49 -4.99 9.16
CA LEU A 135 -11.77 -6.18 8.69
C LEU A 135 -10.55 -5.84 7.82
N LEU A 136 -10.67 -4.84 6.95
CA LEU A 136 -9.55 -4.38 6.13
C LEU A 136 -8.45 -3.73 6.98
N LYS A 137 -8.81 -2.91 7.97
CA LYS A 137 -7.82 -2.30 8.88
C LYS A 137 -7.05 -3.38 9.64
N ASP A 138 -7.73 -4.42 10.09
CA ASP A 138 -7.11 -5.52 10.84
C ASP A 138 -6.17 -6.35 9.96
N LEU A 139 -6.56 -6.65 8.71
CA LEU A 139 -5.65 -7.29 7.75
C LEU A 139 -4.40 -6.43 7.48
N VAL A 140 -4.61 -5.13 7.28
CA VAL A 140 -3.53 -4.17 7.02
C VAL A 140 -2.60 -4.06 8.24
N GLU A 141 -3.12 -4.10 9.47
CA GLU A 141 -2.31 -4.14 10.68
C GLU A 141 -1.35 -5.33 10.69
N TYR A 142 -1.81 -6.53 10.32
CA TYR A 142 -0.93 -7.70 10.21
C TYR A 142 0.18 -7.52 9.17
N ILE A 143 -0.13 -6.90 8.03
CA ILE A 143 0.88 -6.55 7.02
C ILE A 143 1.92 -5.60 7.61
N TRP A 144 1.47 -4.57 8.36
CA TRP A 144 2.36 -3.59 8.99
C TRP A 144 3.27 -4.21 10.05
N ILE A 145 2.75 -5.03 10.96
CA ILE A 145 3.56 -5.60 12.04
C ILE A 145 4.58 -6.63 11.52
N ASP A 146 4.24 -7.34 10.46
CA ASP A 146 5.16 -8.25 9.80
C ASP A 146 6.23 -7.47 9.02
N ALA A 147 5.86 -6.44 8.27
CA ALA A 147 6.80 -5.61 7.52
C ALA A 147 7.76 -4.76 8.40
N ILE A 148 7.24 -4.13 9.46
CA ILE A 148 8.02 -3.24 10.32
C ILE A 148 8.79 -4.03 11.38
N TYR A 149 8.16 -5.02 12.02
CA TYR A 149 8.72 -5.67 13.21
C TYR A 149 9.13 -7.13 12.97
N GLY A 150 8.89 -7.70 11.78
CA GLY A 150 9.18 -9.11 11.50
C GLY A 150 8.35 -10.07 12.37
N VAL A 151 7.14 -9.66 12.77
CA VAL A 151 6.27 -10.51 13.59
C VAL A 151 5.90 -11.76 12.79
N ALA A 152 6.27 -12.93 13.32
CA ALA A 152 5.85 -14.21 12.79
C ALA A 152 4.34 -14.42 13.03
N LEU A 153 3.53 -14.09 12.02
CA LEU A 153 2.07 -14.13 12.07
C LEU A 153 1.51 -15.51 12.47
N GLU A 154 2.23 -16.59 12.14
CA GLU A 154 1.78 -17.97 12.39
C GLU A 154 1.78 -18.32 13.88
N THR A 155 2.56 -17.56 14.65
CA THR A 155 2.70 -17.70 16.10
C THR A 155 2.22 -16.46 16.83
N TYR A 156 1.61 -15.50 16.14
CA TYR A 156 1.12 -14.27 16.74
C TYR A 156 -0.19 -14.56 17.50
N ASP A 157 -0.11 -14.48 18.83
CA ASP A 157 -1.16 -14.82 19.79
C ASP A 157 -2.16 -13.66 19.99
N TYR A 158 -2.70 -13.18 18.88
CA TYR A 158 -3.85 -12.29 18.85
C TYR A 158 -4.99 -12.97 18.09
N ASP A 159 -6.19 -12.93 18.66
CA ASP A 159 -7.42 -13.46 18.08
C ASP A 159 -8.28 -12.29 17.60
N ASP A 160 -8.43 -12.18 16.29
CA ASP A 160 -9.26 -11.15 15.64
C ASP A 160 -10.73 -11.57 15.50
N SER A 161 -11.08 -12.81 15.90
CA SER A 161 -12.41 -13.39 15.87
C SER A 161 -13.07 -13.54 14.49
N TYR A 162 -12.37 -13.24 13.40
CA TYR A 162 -12.92 -13.38 12.04
C TYR A 162 -12.96 -14.84 11.60
N GLN A 163 -13.91 -15.17 10.73
CA GLN A 163 -13.92 -16.50 10.10
C GLN A 163 -12.82 -16.65 9.04
N ALA A 164 -12.45 -15.55 8.39
CA ALA A 164 -11.35 -15.52 7.44
C ALA A 164 -10.01 -15.45 8.20
N ASP A 165 -9.06 -16.30 7.82
CA ASP A 165 -7.71 -16.31 8.40
C ASP A 165 -6.88 -15.12 7.87
N LEU A 166 -7.06 -13.95 8.49
CA LEU A 166 -6.38 -12.71 8.07
C LEU A 166 -4.87 -12.79 8.23
N LYS A 167 -4.37 -13.50 9.25
CA LYS A 167 -2.93 -13.70 9.49
C LYS A 167 -2.29 -14.47 8.34
N ALA A 168 -2.89 -15.58 7.91
CA ALA A 168 -2.40 -16.32 6.76
C ALA A 168 -2.44 -15.49 5.46
N ARG A 169 -3.45 -14.61 5.29
CA ARG A 169 -3.52 -13.71 4.12
C ARG A 169 -2.42 -12.65 4.14
N ALA A 170 -2.24 -11.96 5.26
CA ALA A 170 -1.17 -10.97 5.42
C ALA A 170 0.21 -11.60 5.18
N LYS A 171 0.44 -12.80 5.73
CA LYS A 171 1.66 -13.54 5.46
C LYS A 171 1.82 -13.85 3.97
N SER A 172 0.79 -14.38 3.31
CA SER A 172 0.88 -14.73 1.89
C SER A 172 1.19 -13.51 1.01
N ILE A 173 0.58 -12.36 1.31
CA ILE A 173 0.85 -11.09 0.60
C ILE A 173 2.32 -10.75 0.74
N MET A 174 2.83 -10.80 1.96
CA MET A 174 4.18 -10.34 2.19
C MET A 174 5.29 -11.36 1.85
N ASP A 175 5.00 -12.66 1.88
CA ASP A 175 5.89 -13.69 1.34
C ASP A 175 6.00 -13.59 -0.19
N ALA A 176 4.94 -13.12 -0.85
CA ALA A 176 4.94 -12.86 -2.29
C ALA A 176 5.56 -11.50 -2.67
N HIS A 177 5.70 -10.58 -1.70
CA HIS A 177 6.29 -9.28 -1.92
C HIS A 177 7.76 -9.40 -2.34
N ASN A 178 8.17 -8.58 -3.32
CA ASN A 178 9.51 -8.67 -3.88
C ASN A 178 10.58 -8.35 -2.81
N PRO A 179 11.50 -9.29 -2.51
CA PRO A 179 12.48 -9.12 -1.45
C PRO A 179 13.42 -7.92 -1.61
N ASN A 180 13.62 -7.43 -2.84
CA ASN A 180 14.44 -6.23 -3.10
C ASN A 180 13.83 -4.96 -2.50
N TYR A 181 12.55 -4.99 -2.14
CA TYR A 181 11.82 -3.86 -1.56
C TYR A 181 11.29 -4.17 -0.15
N ASN A 182 11.75 -5.25 0.49
CA ASN A 182 11.41 -5.57 1.88
C ASN A 182 12.22 -4.75 2.88
N GLY A 183 11.64 -4.54 4.06
CA GLY A 183 12.34 -3.98 5.20
C GLY A 183 13.34 -4.96 5.80
N PRO A 184 14.26 -4.49 6.66
CA PRO A 184 15.38 -5.28 7.18
C PRO A 184 14.95 -6.41 8.13
N ASN A 185 13.72 -6.37 8.63
CA ASN A 185 13.17 -7.40 9.51
C ASN A 185 12.48 -8.55 8.75
N ARG A 186 12.60 -8.58 7.41
CA ARG A 186 11.92 -9.51 6.51
C ARG A 186 12.84 -10.09 5.45
#